data_AF-M2X7F4-F1
#
_entry.id   AF-M2X7F4-F1
#
_cell.length_a   1.000
_cell.length_b   1.000
_cell.length_c   1.000
_cell.angle_alpha   90.00
_cell.angle_beta   90.00
_cell.angle_gamma   90.00
#
_symmetry.space_group_name_H-M   'P 1'
#
loop_
_entity.id
_entity.type
_entity.pdbx_description
1 polymer ?
#
loop_
_entity_poly.entity_id
_entity_poly.type
_entity_poly.pdbx_seq_one_letter_code
_entity_poly.pdbx_strand_id
1 'polypeptide(L)'
;MFARGTRISSCLMHTVTLGSRSLLAKSSITRVSGRIWRTLEALQLKKSFSETVDETRRPSVFDPSKQSAFLNLTGGNLSEEKRGRKAVEIANSIAKLNMTSNEKLSSEDVVWIDEKICLVGIGLRTNYDGFTKALYSGIFNSKRVAAVRDIFDRSISHATLSSCIKVVSDDIVVVLDSVQNPLKRRLVNLYFETEKFHFSLERHDLDFTEFLHEAGLRVVPVSTESEVVAFRREDVPVQQSTNHVLMVAPTAFAPNVYTAEDNFFMDSARSQDVADLQQKALCEYASLYNLVTAKDAAGLRVHLFTHEPYHDTPDAVYPNNWFSTHTDLEVGECTLVLYPMKAPNRRKERRPEFLHRLFMFRRYTNVFDLTRHEEALEPRFLEGTGSLVLDRVNRVAYCCLSERTDLTLARTWARVMGYSLEPFTAWDASGRPIYHTNVMMSIGTRVAVICSSSIQDKEERRRVCTRLMDSHEVVDISLSQVNSFCGNVLEVENFYGKPVMLMSSTAYHAFDSKQLELLQKHQHDLLHVDISTIERVGGGGVRCSIGELF
;
A
#
# COMPACT_ATOMS: atom_id res chain seq x y z
N MET A 1 -65.15 -2.11 -27.76
CA MET A 1 -64.66 -2.76 -28.99
C MET A 1 -63.36 -3.46 -28.66
N PHE A 2 -63.44 -4.80 -28.57
CA PHE A 2 -62.39 -5.84 -28.61
C PHE A 2 -61.07 -5.65 -27.83
N ALA A 3 -60.82 -6.38 -26.72
CA ALA A 3 -60.51 -7.83 -26.59
C ALA A 3 -58.98 -8.02 -26.49
N ARG A 4 -58.34 -8.86 -25.67
CA ARG A 4 -58.58 -10.10 -24.87
C ARG A 4 -57.51 -10.08 -23.74
N GLY A 5 -57.52 -10.85 -22.66
CA GLY A 5 -58.25 -12.05 -22.27
C GLY A 5 -57.48 -12.71 -21.11
N THR A 6 -58.25 -13.20 -20.15
CA THR A 6 -57.94 -13.88 -18.90
C THR A 6 -57.27 -15.25 -19.08
N ARG A 7 -56.45 -15.71 -18.12
CA ARG A 7 -56.77 -16.88 -17.24
C ARG A 7 -55.63 -17.34 -16.31
N ILE A 8 -56.08 -17.56 -15.08
CA ILE A 8 -55.59 -18.24 -13.88
C ILE A 8 -55.16 -19.71 -14.14
N SER A 9 -54.12 -20.21 -13.44
CA SER A 9 -54.18 -21.49 -12.69
C SER A 9 -52.99 -21.70 -11.74
N SER A 10 -53.32 -21.90 -10.47
CA SER A 10 -52.49 -22.53 -9.43
C SER A 10 -52.61 -24.05 -9.49
N CYS A 11 -51.51 -24.82 -9.31
CA CYS A 11 -51.47 -25.95 -8.35
C CYS A 11 -50.14 -26.72 -8.33
N LEU A 12 -49.81 -27.13 -7.11
CA LEU A 12 -49.21 -28.41 -6.67
C LEU A 12 -47.70 -28.64 -6.71
N MET A 13 -47.18 -28.67 -5.47
CA MET A 13 -45.99 -29.37 -4.99
C MET A 13 -45.90 -30.81 -5.50
N HIS A 14 -44.67 -31.23 -5.84
CA HIS A 14 -44.21 -32.59 -5.61
C HIS A 14 -42.79 -32.59 -5.05
N THR A 15 -42.69 -33.14 -3.85
CA THR A 15 -41.47 -33.49 -3.12
C THR A 15 -40.96 -34.83 -3.66
N VAL A 16 -39.70 -34.90 -4.07
CA VAL A 16 -38.95 -36.17 -4.13
C VAL A 16 -37.53 -35.91 -3.61
N THR A 17 -37.23 -36.50 -2.46
CA THR A 17 -35.92 -36.67 -1.85
C THR A 17 -35.16 -37.84 -2.46
N LEU A 18 -33.83 -37.69 -2.57
CA LEU A 18 -32.70 -38.66 -2.65
C LEU A 18 -31.66 -38.00 -3.58
N GLY A 19 -30.42 -37.65 -3.23
CA GLY A 19 -29.49 -38.18 -2.25
C GLY A 19 -28.25 -38.71 -3.00
N SER A 20 -27.19 -37.91 -3.17
CA SER A 20 -25.81 -38.41 -3.40
C SER A 20 -24.77 -37.30 -3.44
N ARG A 21 -23.58 -37.65 -2.95
CA ARG A 21 -22.40 -36.85 -2.63
C ARG A 21 -21.64 -36.23 -3.82
N SER A 22 -20.93 -35.16 -3.48
CA SER A 22 -19.62 -34.68 -3.95
C SER A 22 -19.39 -34.42 -5.45
N LEU A 23 -19.00 -33.17 -5.75
CA LEU A 23 -17.76 -32.88 -6.48
C LEU A 23 -17.37 -31.41 -6.26
N LEU A 24 -16.25 -31.24 -5.54
CA LEU A 24 -15.47 -30.01 -5.46
C LEU A 24 -15.01 -29.61 -6.86
N ALA A 25 -15.52 -28.49 -7.38
CA ALA A 25 -15.02 -27.89 -8.61
C ALA A 25 -14.10 -26.71 -8.28
N LYS A 26 -12.79 -26.96 -8.39
CA LYS A 26 -11.74 -25.95 -8.52
C LYS A 26 -12.02 -25.11 -9.77
N SER A 27 -12.46 -23.87 -9.61
CA SER A 27 -12.46 -22.88 -10.71
C SER A 27 -12.45 -21.44 -10.18
N SER A 28 -11.36 -20.99 -9.56
CA SER A 28 -11.24 -19.63 -9.03
C SER A 28 -10.25 -18.73 -9.77
N ILE A 29 -9.40 -19.23 -10.67
CA ILE A 29 -8.37 -18.40 -11.33
C ILE A 29 -8.87 -17.75 -12.64
N THR A 30 -9.75 -18.40 -13.40
CA THR A 30 -10.25 -17.89 -14.70
C THR A 30 -11.41 -16.88 -14.58
N ARG A 31 -12.15 -16.87 -13.46
CA ARG A 31 -13.24 -15.90 -13.25
C ARG A 31 -12.74 -14.52 -12.82
N VAL A 32 -11.65 -14.45 -12.05
CA VAL A 32 -11.05 -13.19 -11.59
C VAL A 32 -10.43 -12.43 -12.76
N SER A 33 -9.68 -13.12 -13.63
CA SER A 33 -9.15 -12.50 -14.84
C SER A 33 -10.26 -11.96 -15.74
N GLY A 34 -11.35 -12.71 -15.96
CA GLY A 34 -12.49 -12.28 -16.78
C GLY A 34 -13.22 -11.02 -16.28
N ARG A 35 -13.26 -10.79 -14.96
CA ARG A 35 -13.84 -9.55 -14.39
C ARG A 35 -12.91 -8.35 -14.59
N ILE A 36 -11.61 -8.55 -14.35
CA ILE A 36 -10.57 -7.53 -14.57
C ILE A 36 -10.48 -7.13 -16.04
N TRP A 37 -10.57 -8.10 -16.96
CA TRP A 37 -10.59 -7.86 -18.40
C TRP A 37 -11.81 -7.03 -18.84
N ARG A 38 -12.98 -7.26 -18.25
CA ARG A 38 -14.18 -6.45 -18.51
C ARG A 38 -14.07 -5.02 -17.96
N THR A 39 -13.39 -4.82 -16.83
CA THR A 39 -13.13 -3.48 -16.28
C THR A 39 -12.16 -2.70 -17.18
N LEU A 40 -11.09 -3.33 -17.66
CA LEU A 40 -10.17 -2.71 -18.63
C LEU A 40 -10.87 -2.40 -19.98
N GLU A 41 -11.81 -3.24 -20.41
CA GLU A 41 -12.67 -2.98 -21.57
C GLU A 41 -13.65 -1.83 -21.34
N ALA A 42 -14.28 -1.77 -20.16
CA ALA A 42 -15.21 -0.70 -19.78
C ALA A 42 -14.52 0.67 -19.69
N LEU A 43 -13.22 0.70 -19.33
CA LEU A 43 -12.39 1.89 -19.31
C LEU A 43 -11.90 2.33 -20.72
N GLN A 44 -12.39 1.72 -21.82
CA GLN A 44 -11.98 1.97 -23.21
C GLN A 44 -10.47 1.80 -23.51
N LEU A 45 -9.72 1.14 -22.62
CA LEU A 45 -8.24 1.06 -22.68
C LEU A 45 -7.70 0.05 -23.71
N LYS A 46 -8.56 -0.67 -24.43
CA LYS A 46 -8.14 -1.56 -25.54
C LYS A 46 -7.79 -0.80 -26.82
N LYS A 47 -8.47 0.31 -27.12
CA LYS A 47 -8.33 1.02 -28.41
C LYS A 47 -7.08 1.90 -28.49
N SER A 48 -6.61 2.42 -27.35
CA SER A 48 -5.42 3.27 -27.29
C SER A 48 -4.09 2.53 -27.52
N PHE A 49 -4.10 1.19 -27.54
CA PHE A 49 -2.90 0.39 -27.84
C PHE A 49 -2.73 0.06 -29.32
N SER A 50 -3.78 0.17 -30.15
CA SER A 50 -3.72 -0.19 -31.58
C SER A 50 -3.82 0.97 -32.55
N GLU A 51 -4.32 2.13 -32.13
CA GLU A 51 -4.60 3.25 -33.05
C GLU A 51 -4.08 4.57 -32.47
N THR A 52 -2.75 4.77 -32.43
CA THR A 52 -2.03 6.08 -32.44
C THR A 52 -0.53 5.85 -32.19
N VAL A 53 0.17 5.23 -33.15
CA VAL A 53 1.65 5.28 -33.18
C VAL A 53 2.10 5.42 -34.63
N ASP A 54 2.70 6.57 -34.93
CA ASP A 54 3.51 6.81 -36.12
C ASP A 54 4.65 5.77 -36.17
N GLU A 55 4.65 4.93 -37.21
CA GLU A 55 5.55 3.77 -37.35
C GLU A 55 7.04 4.13 -37.41
N THR A 56 7.39 5.41 -37.49
CA THR A 56 8.78 5.89 -37.62
C THR A 56 9.51 6.12 -36.29
N ARG A 57 8.82 6.06 -35.14
CA ARG A 57 9.44 6.16 -33.80
C ARG A 57 8.98 5.01 -32.91
N ARG A 58 9.61 3.83 -33.06
CA ARG A 58 9.51 2.77 -32.06
C ARG A 58 10.43 3.10 -30.87
N PRO A 59 9.93 3.50 -29.68
CA PRO A 59 10.64 3.16 -28.46
C PRO A 59 10.73 1.63 -28.37
N SER A 60 11.85 1.12 -27.85
CA SER A 60 12.10 -0.31 -27.70
C SER A 60 10.85 -1.04 -27.19
N VAL A 61 10.41 -2.05 -27.94
CA VAL A 61 9.33 -2.96 -27.54
C VAL A 61 9.60 -3.41 -26.10
N PHE A 62 8.69 -3.03 -25.21
CA PHE A 62 8.69 -3.45 -23.81
C PHE A 62 8.74 -4.96 -23.76
N ASP A 63 9.84 -5.53 -23.26
CA ASP A 63 10.03 -6.97 -23.07
C ASP A 63 9.70 -7.31 -21.61
N PRO A 64 8.51 -7.89 -21.33
CA PRO A 64 8.08 -8.21 -19.97
C PRO A 64 8.95 -9.31 -19.32
N SER A 65 9.73 -10.04 -20.12
CA SER A 65 10.57 -11.15 -19.64
C SER A 65 11.93 -10.70 -19.10
N LYS A 66 12.33 -9.44 -19.34
CA LYS A 66 13.62 -8.85 -18.93
C LYS A 66 13.55 -8.03 -17.64
N GLN A 67 12.42 -8.03 -16.96
CA GLN A 67 12.30 -7.40 -15.65
C GLN A 67 13.07 -8.21 -14.59
N SER A 68 14.31 -7.81 -14.31
CA SER A 68 14.98 -8.20 -13.07
C SER A 68 14.17 -7.69 -11.88
N ALA A 69 13.83 -8.58 -10.94
CA ALA A 69 13.43 -8.25 -9.57
C ALA A 69 12.42 -7.10 -9.40
N PHE A 70 11.26 -7.11 -10.07
CA PHE A 70 10.22 -6.15 -9.73
C PHE A 70 9.43 -6.63 -8.52
N LEU A 71 9.52 -5.86 -7.44
CA LEU A 71 8.38 -5.05 -7.01
C LEU A 71 7.15 -5.79 -6.46
N ASN A 72 7.20 -7.10 -6.27
CA ASN A 72 5.97 -7.88 -6.15
C ASN A 72 5.25 -7.55 -4.85
N LEU A 73 3.96 -7.28 -4.98
CA LEU A 73 2.99 -7.16 -3.91
C LEU A 73 2.09 -8.40 -3.99
N THR A 74 2.65 -9.61 -3.94
CA THR A 74 1.80 -10.78 -3.75
C THR A 74 1.03 -10.57 -2.45
N GLY A 75 -0.25 -10.92 -2.38
CA GLY A 75 -1.08 -10.69 -1.21
C GLY A 75 -1.99 -11.87 -0.95
N GLY A 76 -2.47 -11.99 0.29
CA GLY A 76 -3.41 -13.04 0.71
C GLY A 76 -2.73 -14.22 1.39
N ASN A 77 -3.50 -15.31 1.58
CA ASN A 77 -3.06 -16.49 2.33
C ASN A 77 -3.38 -17.80 1.60
N LEU A 78 -3.27 -17.81 0.28
CA LEU A 78 -3.65 -18.95 -0.54
C LEU A 78 -2.71 -20.14 -0.36
N SER A 79 -1.50 -19.93 0.18
CA SER A 79 -0.49 -20.96 0.28
C SER A 79 -0.22 -21.50 1.69
N GLU A 80 -1.00 -21.15 2.72
CA GLU A 80 -0.79 -21.65 4.09
C GLU A 80 -0.80 -23.19 4.19
N GLU A 81 -1.87 -23.84 3.72
CA GLU A 81 -1.98 -25.30 3.74
C GLU A 81 -0.87 -25.96 2.91
N LYS A 82 -0.40 -25.27 1.87
CA LYS A 82 0.71 -25.72 1.03
C LYS A 82 2.05 -25.59 1.76
N ARG A 83 2.29 -24.50 2.49
CA ARG A 83 3.46 -24.29 3.37
C ARG A 83 3.54 -25.41 4.40
N GLY A 84 2.44 -25.72 5.09
CA GLY A 84 2.39 -26.78 6.09
C GLY A 84 2.74 -28.16 5.52
N ARG A 85 2.15 -28.53 4.38
CA ARG A 85 2.50 -29.79 3.68
C ARG A 85 3.95 -29.81 3.23
N LYS A 86 4.46 -28.71 2.67
CA LYS A 86 5.85 -28.62 2.22
C LYS A 86 6.85 -28.71 3.36
N ALA A 87 6.58 -28.11 4.51
CA ALA A 87 7.43 -28.25 5.69
C ALA A 87 7.58 -29.73 6.10
N VAL A 88 6.49 -30.50 6.13
CA VAL A 88 6.52 -31.94 6.44
C VAL A 88 7.25 -32.74 5.36
N GLU A 89 7.01 -32.46 4.08
CA GLU A 89 7.71 -33.12 2.96
C GLU A 89 9.22 -32.87 3.00
N ILE A 90 9.64 -31.63 3.27
CA ILE A 90 11.04 -31.25 3.39
C ILE A 90 11.67 -31.96 4.59
N ALA A 91 11.04 -31.93 5.78
CA ALA A 91 11.56 -32.60 6.97
C ALA A 91 11.79 -34.11 6.74
N ASN A 92 10.82 -34.78 6.10
CA ASN A 92 10.94 -36.19 5.72
C ASN A 92 12.05 -36.44 4.69
N SER A 93 12.31 -35.48 3.80
CA SER A 93 13.36 -35.57 2.79
C SER A 93 14.75 -35.35 3.41
N ILE A 94 14.87 -34.41 4.35
CA ILE A 94 16.10 -34.17 5.12
C ILE A 94 16.50 -35.43 5.88
N ALA A 95 15.57 -36.11 6.54
CA ALA A 95 15.83 -37.35 7.27
C ALA A 95 16.34 -38.51 6.39
N LYS A 96 16.12 -38.44 5.07
CA LYS A 96 16.56 -39.44 4.09
C LYS A 96 17.85 -39.05 3.37
N LEU A 97 18.34 -37.82 3.56
CA LEU A 97 19.60 -37.38 2.97
C LEU A 97 20.75 -38.10 3.66
N ASN A 98 21.62 -38.73 2.86
CA ASN A 98 22.79 -39.43 3.36
C ASN A 98 23.88 -38.42 3.73
N MET A 99 23.79 -37.80 4.91
CA MET A 99 24.74 -36.78 5.40
C MET A 99 25.98 -37.41 6.04
N THR A 100 27.13 -36.77 5.84
CA THR A 100 28.36 -37.08 6.59
C THR A 100 28.27 -36.50 8.00
N SER A 101 29.18 -36.90 8.90
CA SER A 101 29.22 -36.36 10.27
C SER A 101 29.48 -34.85 10.35
N ASN A 102 30.03 -34.25 9.29
CA ASN A 102 30.32 -32.82 9.21
C ASN A 102 29.18 -32.01 8.58
N GLU A 103 28.24 -32.65 7.89
CA GLU A 103 27.11 -32.00 7.24
C GLU A 103 25.94 -31.92 8.21
N LYS A 104 25.51 -30.70 8.56
CA LYS A 104 24.40 -30.47 9.50
C LYS A 104 23.30 -29.68 8.83
N LEU A 105 22.07 -30.17 8.95
CA LEU A 105 20.87 -29.50 8.45
C LEU A 105 19.69 -29.81 9.38
N SER A 106 19.12 -28.77 9.96
CA SER A 106 17.88 -28.84 10.72
C SER A 106 16.68 -28.52 9.84
N SER A 107 15.58 -29.28 9.99
CA SER A 107 14.31 -28.93 9.35
C SER A 107 13.74 -27.61 9.87
N GLU A 108 14.06 -27.21 11.11
CA GLU A 108 13.66 -25.94 11.71
C GLU A 108 14.37 -24.72 11.12
N ASP A 109 15.43 -24.94 10.34
CA ASP A 109 16.08 -23.88 9.56
C ASP A 109 15.45 -23.68 8.20
N VAL A 110 14.59 -24.59 7.72
CA VAL A 110 14.02 -24.51 6.38
C VAL A 110 12.61 -23.91 6.44
N VAL A 111 12.50 -22.67 5.98
CA VAL A 111 11.23 -21.93 5.93
C VAL A 111 10.83 -21.72 4.47
N TRP A 112 9.85 -22.50 4.02
CA TRP A 112 9.32 -22.41 2.67
C TRP A 112 8.27 -21.29 2.58
N ILE A 113 8.50 -20.28 1.72
CA ILE A 113 7.56 -19.16 1.51
C ILE A 113 6.56 -19.56 0.43
N ASP A 114 7.06 -19.83 -0.77
CA ASP A 114 6.29 -20.23 -1.95
C ASP A 114 7.17 -21.01 -2.97
N GLU A 115 6.64 -21.31 -4.16
CA GLU A 115 7.41 -22.04 -5.20
C GLU A 115 8.61 -21.25 -5.75
N LYS A 116 8.65 -19.94 -5.51
CA LYS A 116 9.70 -19.07 -5.99
C LYS A 116 10.83 -18.99 -4.98
N ILE A 117 10.55 -18.97 -3.68
CA ILE A 117 11.54 -18.71 -2.62
C ILE A 117 11.41 -19.69 -1.44
N CYS A 118 12.53 -20.31 -1.06
CA CYS A 118 12.72 -21.01 0.20
C CYS A 118 13.85 -20.37 1.00
N LEU A 119 13.66 -20.16 2.31
CA LEU A 119 14.70 -19.68 3.21
C LEU A 119 15.34 -20.86 3.94
N VAL A 120 16.66 -20.79 4.16
CA VAL A 120 17.40 -21.79 4.92
C VAL A 120 18.34 -21.09 5.89
N GLY A 121 18.12 -21.26 7.19
CA GLY A 121 19.00 -20.77 8.25
C GLY A 121 20.37 -21.45 8.18
N ILE A 122 21.44 -20.66 8.31
CA ILE A 122 22.82 -21.14 8.43
C ILE A 122 23.41 -20.59 9.73
N GLY A 123 23.75 -21.46 10.67
CA GLY A 123 24.17 -21.08 12.02
C GLY A 123 24.59 -22.29 12.85
N LEU A 124 24.06 -22.40 14.07
CA LEU A 124 24.46 -23.44 15.03
C LEU A 124 23.95 -24.84 14.66
N ARG A 125 22.76 -24.94 14.07
CA ARG A 125 22.07 -26.22 13.77
C ARG A 125 22.22 -26.67 12.32
N THR A 126 22.37 -25.72 11.39
CA THR A 126 22.62 -25.97 9.98
C THR A 126 23.90 -25.28 9.55
N ASN A 127 24.80 -26.00 8.86
CA ASN A 127 26.03 -25.42 8.32
C ASN A 127 26.04 -25.41 6.79
N TYR A 128 27.04 -24.75 6.22
CA TYR A 128 27.14 -24.59 4.77
C TYR A 128 27.28 -25.91 4.01
N ASP A 129 27.97 -26.90 4.58
CA ASP A 129 28.13 -28.22 3.93
C ASP A 129 26.79 -28.95 3.84
N GLY A 130 26.02 -28.98 4.94
CA GLY A 130 24.69 -29.56 4.97
C GLY A 130 23.70 -28.82 4.05
N PHE A 131 23.74 -27.49 4.04
CA PHE A 131 22.96 -26.66 3.12
C PHE A 131 23.29 -26.96 1.66
N THR A 132 24.57 -26.98 1.29
CA THR A 132 25.01 -27.17 -0.10
C THR A 132 24.57 -28.54 -0.62
N LYS A 133 24.71 -29.58 0.21
CA LYS A 133 24.24 -30.93 -0.13
C LYS A 133 22.73 -30.97 -0.34
N ALA A 134 21.96 -30.32 0.53
CA ALA A 134 20.52 -30.22 0.38
C ALA A 134 20.12 -29.42 -0.87
N LEU A 135 20.80 -28.31 -1.15
CA LEU A 135 20.56 -27.47 -2.32
C LEU A 135 20.64 -28.29 -3.63
N TYR A 136 21.74 -29.02 -3.82
CA TYR A 136 21.95 -29.84 -5.02
C TYR A 136 21.15 -31.14 -5.04
N SER A 137 20.59 -31.57 -3.91
CA SER A 137 19.63 -32.70 -3.89
C SER A 137 18.24 -32.32 -4.38
N GLY A 138 17.93 -31.02 -4.48
CA GLY A 138 16.65 -30.53 -4.95
C GLY A 138 15.51 -30.53 -3.92
N ILE A 139 15.80 -30.84 -2.65
CA ILE A 139 14.75 -31.04 -1.62
C ILE A 139 13.92 -29.78 -1.34
N PHE A 140 14.47 -28.59 -1.56
CA PHE A 140 13.77 -27.33 -1.27
C PHE A 140 12.67 -27.03 -2.27
N ASN A 141 12.68 -27.66 -3.45
CA ASN A 141 11.65 -27.59 -4.48
C ASN A 141 11.17 -26.14 -4.76
N SER A 142 12.13 -25.23 -4.93
CA SER A 142 11.91 -23.79 -5.12
C SER A 142 12.94 -23.25 -6.11
N LYS A 143 12.54 -22.31 -6.97
CA LYS A 143 13.43 -21.73 -7.99
C LYS A 143 14.56 -20.88 -7.41
N ARG A 144 14.34 -20.30 -6.23
CA ARG A 144 15.37 -19.59 -5.47
C ARG A 144 15.43 -20.12 -4.05
N VAL A 145 16.64 -20.17 -3.52
CA VAL A 145 16.92 -20.58 -2.15
C VAL A 145 17.80 -19.53 -1.49
N ALA A 146 17.33 -18.94 -0.41
CA ALA A 146 18.05 -17.91 0.35
C ALA A 146 18.69 -18.53 1.60
N ALA A 147 20.02 -18.59 1.61
CA ALA A 147 20.79 -18.97 2.79
C ALA A 147 20.86 -17.77 3.76
N VAL A 148 20.06 -17.82 4.81
CA VAL A 148 19.95 -16.79 5.86
C VAL A 148 20.97 -17.08 6.94
N ARG A 149 22.12 -16.40 6.88
CA ARG A 149 23.26 -16.64 7.76
C ARG A 149 23.18 -15.85 9.05
N ASP A 150 23.28 -16.56 10.16
CA ASP A 150 23.55 -16.02 11.49
C ASP A 150 25.06 -15.90 11.71
N ILE A 151 25.61 -14.75 11.32
CA ILE A 151 27.06 -14.47 11.37
C ILE A 151 27.42 -13.72 12.67
N PHE A 152 26.52 -12.85 13.15
CA PHE A 152 26.82 -11.91 14.23
C PHE A 152 26.26 -12.33 15.60
N ASP A 153 25.07 -12.95 15.68
CA ASP A 153 24.44 -13.30 16.96
C ASP A 153 24.92 -14.67 17.45
N ARG A 154 24.78 -15.71 16.63
CA ARG A 154 25.11 -17.13 16.97
C ARG A 154 24.62 -17.55 18.35
N SER A 155 23.46 -17.04 18.75
CA SER A 155 22.89 -17.29 20.07
C SER A 155 22.24 -18.67 20.13
N ILE A 156 22.42 -19.37 21.26
CA ILE A 156 21.71 -20.62 21.56
C ILE A 156 20.20 -20.37 21.68
N SER A 157 19.78 -19.17 22.14
CA SER A 157 18.37 -18.80 22.20
C SER A 157 17.74 -18.68 20.80
N HIS A 158 18.53 -18.45 19.76
CA HIS A 158 18.07 -18.23 18.39
C HIS A 158 18.70 -19.23 17.42
N ALA A 159 18.84 -20.49 17.87
CA ALA A 159 19.68 -21.48 17.22
C ALA A 159 19.22 -21.89 15.80
N THR A 160 17.97 -21.61 15.43
CA THR A 160 17.38 -21.92 14.12
C THR A 160 16.74 -20.69 13.48
N LEU A 161 16.34 -20.79 12.21
CA LEU A 161 15.59 -19.72 11.53
C LEU A 161 14.15 -19.60 12.04
N SER A 162 13.47 -20.71 12.28
CA SER A 162 12.08 -20.72 12.74
C SER A 162 11.87 -20.16 14.17
N SER A 163 12.92 -20.08 15.00
CA SER A 163 12.84 -19.35 16.28
C SER A 163 12.86 -17.83 16.12
N CYS A 164 13.26 -17.33 14.95
CA CYS A 164 13.34 -15.90 14.68
C CYS A 164 12.26 -15.40 13.73
N ILE A 165 11.71 -16.25 12.87
CA ILE A 165 10.70 -15.84 11.89
C ILE A 165 9.55 -16.83 11.76
N LYS A 166 8.41 -16.32 11.28
CA LYS A 166 7.29 -17.13 10.84
C LYS A 166 6.58 -16.48 9.66
N VAL A 167 6.46 -17.21 8.56
CA VAL A 167 5.64 -16.78 7.41
C VAL A 167 4.18 -17.09 7.74
N VAL A 168 3.37 -16.06 7.95
CA VAL A 168 1.96 -16.19 8.36
C VAL A 168 1.00 -16.00 7.18
N SER A 169 1.47 -15.43 6.08
CA SER A 169 0.72 -15.32 4.83
C SER A 169 1.65 -15.22 3.62
N ASP A 170 1.08 -15.08 2.42
CA ASP A 170 1.85 -15.00 1.18
C ASP A 170 2.66 -13.69 1.06
N ASP A 171 2.43 -12.78 2.00
CA ASP A 171 2.91 -11.39 1.98
C ASP A 171 3.30 -10.87 3.36
N ILE A 172 3.21 -11.68 4.42
CA ILE A 172 3.51 -11.26 5.80
C ILE A 172 4.42 -12.29 6.45
N VAL A 173 5.50 -11.78 7.03
CA VAL A 173 6.46 -12.52 7.84
C VAL A 173 6.60 -11.83 9.18
N VAL A 174 6.44 -12.60 10.25
CA VAL A 174 6.74 -12.18 11.61
C VAL A 174 8.22 -12.35 11.84
N VAL A 175 8.89 -11.35 12.41
CA VAL A 175 10.34 -11.35 12.64
C VAL A 175 10.64 -10.87 14.05
N LEU A 176 11.50 -11.58 14.76
CA LEU A 176 11.98 -11.20 16.08
C LEU A 176 12.77 -9.88 16.00
N ASP A 177 12.39 -8.86 16.78
CA ASP A 177 12.97 -7.51 16.71
C ASP A 177 14.49 -7.53 16.94
N SER A 178 14.98 -8.47 17.76
CA SER A 178 16.41 -8.61 18.01
C SER A 178 17.23 -8.95 16.77
N VAL A 179 16.68 -9.68 15.78
CA VAL A 179 17.41 -10.01 14.53
C VAL A 179 17.34 -8.90 13.48
N GLN A 180 16.62 -7.81 13.76
CA GLN A 180 16.63 -6.60 12.95
C GLN A 180 17.67 -5.59 13.47
N ASN A 181 18.22 -5.81 14.65
CA ASN A 181 19.30 -4.98 15.20
C ASN A 181 20.58 -5.15 14.36
N PRO A 182 21.26 -4.06 13.93
CA PRO A 182 22.49 -4.14 13.14
C PRO A 182 23.61 -5.01 13.74
N LEU A 183 23.68 -5.15 15.07
CA LEU A 183 24.66 -5.98 15.78
C LEU A 183 24.32 -7.48 15.76
N LYS A 184 23.07 -7.84 15.43
CA LYS A 184 22.54 -9.21 15.46
C LYS A 184 21.85 -9.61 14.16
N ARG A 185 21.94 -8.75 13.13
CA ARG A 185 21.28 -8.96 11.85
C ARG A 185 21.75 -10.24 11.18
N ARG A 186 20.90 -10.79 10.32
CA ARG A 186 21.27 -11.93 9.47
C ARG A 186 21.58 -11.44 8.05
N LEU A 187 22.47 -12.15 7.36
CA LEU A 187 22.82 -11.84 5.98
C LEU A 187 22.36 -12.95 5.04
N VAL A 188 21.87 -12.60 3.86
CA VAL A 188 21.31 -13.54 2.89
C VAL A 188 22.25 -13.71 1.71
N ASN A 189 22.51 -14.98 1.37
CA ASN A 189 23.02 -15.38 0.06
C ASN A 189 21.87 -16.00 -0.74
N LEU A 190 21.51 -15.39 -1.86
CA LEU A 190 20.42 -15.83 -2.70
C LEU A 190 20.96 -16.68 -3.85
N TYR A 191 20.48 -17.92 -3.95
CA TYR A 191 20.80 -18.84 -5.02
C TYR A 191 19.59 -18.98 -5.95
N PHE A 192 19.84 -19.11 -7.25
CA PHE A 192 18.81 -19.34 -8.26
C PHE A 192 19.09 -20.62 -9.04
N GLU A 193 18.03 -21.34 -9.39
CA GLU A 193 18.10 -22.58 -10.16
C GLU A 193 18.36 -22.25 -11.64
N THR A 194 19.55 -22.59 -12.15
CA THR A 194 19.94 -22.42 -13.55
C THR A 194 19.44 -23.57 -14.42
N GLU A 195 19.55 -24.78 -13.89
CA GLU A 195 19.04 -26.04 -14.44
C GLU A 195 18.46 -26.85 -13.30
N LYS A 196 17.68 -27.89 -13.60
CA LYS A 196 17.04 -28.71 -12.56
C LYS A 196 18.08 -29.17 -11.52
N PHE A 197 17.90 -28.73 -10.28
CA PHE A 197 18.76 -28.99 -9.12
C PHE A 197 20.19 -28.44 -9.20
N HIS A 198 20.48 -27.55 -10.16
CA HIS A 198 21.73 -26.82 -10.26
C HIS A 198 21.49 -25.35 -9.91
N PHE A 199 22.24 -24.87 -8.93
CA PHE A 199 22.07 -23.53 -8.40
C PHE A 199 23.35 -22.70 -8.56
N SER A 200 23.15 -21.44 -8.90
CA SER A 200 24.19 -20.41 -8.94
C SER A 200 23.87 -19.32 -7.93
N LEU A 201 24.90 -18.69 -7.38
CA LEU A 201 24.76 -17.54 -6.49
C LEU A 201 24.29 -16.33 -7.31
N GLU A 202 23.09 -15.82 -7.03
CA GLU A 202 22.49 -14.63 -7.66
C GLU A 202 23.01 -13.36 -6.99
N ARG A 203 22.96 -13.33 -5.66
CA ARG A 203 23.32 -12.19 -4.80
C ARG A 203 23.89 -12.70 -3.48
N HIS A 204 24.73 -11.91 -2.83
CA HIS A 204 25.37 -12.28 -1.57
C HIS A 204 25.40 -11.13 -0.57
N ASP A 205 25.50 -11.47 0.72
CA ASP A 205 25.62 -10.53 1.84
C ASP A 205 24.51 -9.46 1.91
N LEU A 206 23.30 -9.80 1.47
CA LEU A 206 22.14 -8.91 1.58
C LEU A 206 21.68 -8.81 3.03
N ASP A 207 21.23 -7.64 3.47
CA ASP A 207 20.54 -7.53 4.74
C ASP A 207 19.25 -8.36 4.72
N PHE A 208 18.98 -9.11 5.80
CA PHE A 208 17.83 -10.03 5.81
C PHE A 208 16.49 -9.30 5.75
N THR A 209 16.34 -8.18 6.46
CA THR A 209 15.11 -7.37 6.40
C THR A 209 14.93 -6.79 5.01
N GLU A 210 16.02 -6.32 4.37
CA GLU A 210 15.99 -5.84 2.99
C GLU A 210 15.51 -6.93 2.02
N PHE A 211 16.08 -8.13 2.14
CA PHE A 211 15.69 -9.26 1.31
C PHE A 211 14.19 -9.61 1.47
N LEU A 212 13.64 -9.58 2.69
CA LEU A 212 12.22 -9.85 2.93
C LEU A 212 11.33 -8.82 2.22
N HIS A 213 11.66 -7.52 2.34
CA HIS A 213 10.94 -6.46 1.64
C HIS A 213 11.04 -6.58 0.11
N GLU A 214 12.22 -6.88 -0.42
CA GLU A 214 12.43 -7.13 -1.85
C GLU A 214 11.60 -8.33 -2.34
N ALA A 215 11.49 -9.37 -1.52
CA ALA A 215 10.65 -10.54 -1.78
C ALA A 215 9.14 -10.23 -1.73
N GLY A 216 8.75 -9.02 -1.32
CA GLY A 216 7.36 -8.59 -1.21
C GLY A 216 6.69 -8.96 0.11
N LEU A 217 7.47 -9.30 1.12
CA LEU A 217 6.96 -9.63 2.46
C LEU A 217 6.98 -8.38 3.34
N ARG A 218 5.85 -8.08 3.96
CA ARG A 218 5.74 -7.16 5.09
C ARG A 218 6.34 -7.82 6.33
N VAL A 219 7.26 -7.12 6.97
CA VAL A 219 7.89 -7.54 8.22
C VAL A 219 7.07 -7.03 9.40
N VAL A 220 6.55 -7.95 10.22
CA VAL A 220 5.85 -7.63 11.48
C VAL A 220 6.80 -7.94 12.65
N PRO A 221 7.32 -6.92 13.36
CA PRO A 221 8.23 -7.13 14.47
C PRO A 221 7.51 -7.72 15.70
N VAL A 222 8.14 -8.69 16.36
CA VAL A 222 7.72 -9.24 17.67
C VAL A 222 8.87 -9.27 18.65
N SER A 223 8.59 -9.28 19.95
CA SER A 223 9.61 -9.09 20.98
C SER A 223 10.24 -10.40 21.45
N THR A 224 9.52 -11.52 21.34
CA THR A 224 9.95 -12.81 21.89
C THR A 224 9.80 -13.96 20.89
N GLU A 225 10.63 -15.00 21.04
CA GLU A 225 10.50 -16.24 20.26
C GLU A 225 9.12 -16.90 20.47
N SER A 226 8.60 -16.85 21.70
CA SER A 226 7.27 -17.37 22.00
C SER A 226 6.18 -16.66 21.20
N GLU A 227 6.29 -15.34 21.01
CA GLU A 227 5.41 -14.60 20.10
C GLU A 227 5.57 -15.06 18.66
N VAL A 228 6.80 -15.24 18.14
CA VAL A 228 7.03 -15.75 16.76
C VAL A 228 6.26 -17.06 16.54
N VAL A 229 6.40 -18.02 17.46
CA VAL A 229 5.77 -19.34 17.35
C VAL A 229 4.25 -19.26 17.50
N ALA A 230 3.76 -18.46 18.45
CA ALA A 230 2.35 -18.31 18.76
C ALA A 230 1.60 -17.47 17.72
N PHE A 231 2.27 -16.56 17.00
CA PHE A 231 1.64 -15.64 16.07
C PHE A 231 0.80 -16.36 15.01
N ARG A 232 -0.44 -15.95 14.84
CA ARG A 232 -1.38 -16.43 13.84
C ARG A 232 -1.76 -15.30 12.89
N ARG A 233 -2.40 -15.64 11.77
CA ARG A 233 -2.86 -14.62 10.81
C ARG A 233 -3.84 -13.66 11.45
N GLU A 234 -4.67 -14.14 12.36
CA GLU A 234 -5.67 -13.37 13.09
C GLU A 234 -5.04 -12.32 14.04
N ASP A 235 -3.77 -12.51 14.41
CA ASP A 235 -3.02 -11.58 15.23
C ASP A 235 -2.39 -10.45 14.41
N VAL A 236 -2.42 -10.52 13.07
CA VAL A 236 -1.87 -9.47 12.20
C VAL A 236 -2.73 -8.21 12.34
N PRO A 237 -2.16 -7.08 12.79
CA PRO A 237 -2.92 -5.85 12.94
C PRO A 237 -3.29 -5.27 11.57
N VAL A 238 -4.51 -4.72 11.48
CA VAL A 238 -4.93 -3.85 10.37
C VAL A 238 -3.96 -2.68 10.29
N GLN A 239 -3.51 -2.38 9.07
CA GLN A 239 -2.56 -1.31 8.84
C GLN A 239 -3.26 0.05 8.80
N GLN A 240 -2.79 0.97 9.64
CA GLN A 240 -3.09 2.39 9.45
C GLN A 240 -2.21 3.00 8.35
N SER A 241 -0.95 2.58 8.29
CA SER A 241 0.09 3.10 7.40
C SER A 241 0.88 1.96 6.73
N THR A 242 1.65 2.27 5.69
CA THR A 242 2.41 1.29 4.89
C THR A 242 3.80 1.84 4.59
N ASN A 243 4.75 0.94 4.30
CA ASN A 243 6.07 1.30 3.80
C ASN A 243 6.15 1.29 2.27
N HIS A 244 5.02 1.05 1.59
CA HIS A 244 4.97 0.89 0.14
C HIS A 244 4.07 1.96 -0.48
N VAL A 245 4.60 2.72 -1.44
CA VAL A 245 3.91 3.91 -1.95
C VAL A 245 4.09 4.08 -3.45
N LEU A 246 3.16 4.80 -4.06
CA LEU A 246 3.24 5.32 -5.42
C LEU A 246 3.48 6.82 -5.34
N MET A 247 4.43 7.32 -6.12
CA MET A 247 4.67 8.75 -6.26
C MET A 247 4.82 9.13 -7.73
N VAL A 248 4.48 10.38 -8.06
CA VAL A 248 4.57 10.90 -9.43
C VAL A 248 5.47 12.14 -9.44
N ALA A 249 6.54 12.09 -10.20
CA ALA A 249 7.47 13.20 -10.35
C ALA A 249 6.80 14.38 -11.08
N PRO A 250 7.01 15.63 -10.62
CA PRO A 250 6.35 16.81 -11.16
C PRO A 250 7.00 17.32 -12.47
N THR A 251 7.25 16.45 -13.45
CA THR A 251 8.04 16.76 -14.67
C THR A 251 7.37 17.73 -15.66
N ALA A 252 6.05 17.93 -15.58
CA ALA A 252 5.34 18.97 -16.33
C ALA A 252 4.50 19.88 -15.40
N PHE A 253 5.03 20.17 -14.22
CA PHE A 253 4.37 20.99 -13.21
C PHE A 253 4.09 22.41 -13.71
N ALA A 254 2.90 22.89 -13.43
CA ALA A 254 2.45 24.23 -13.77
C ALA A 254 1.25 24.60 -12.88
N PRO A 255 0.90 25.89 -12.76
CA PRO A 255 -0.36 26.27 -12.13
C PRO A 255 -1.53 25.66 -12.90
N ASN A 256 -2.45 25.01 -12.17
CA ASN A 256 -3.62 24.40 -12.79
C ASN A 256 -4.83 25.34 -12.74
N VAL A 257 -5.20 25.89 -13.90
CA VAL A 257 -6.34 26.81 -14.02
C VAL A 257 -7.68 26.16 -13.67
N TYR A 258 -7.83 24.84 -13.84
CA TYR A 258 -9.09 24.12 -13.57
C TYR A 258 -9.36 23.89 -12.08
N THR A 259 -8.33 24.00 -11.24
CA THR A 259 -8.41 23.81 -9.79
C THR A 259 -8.11 25.08 -9.01
N ALA A 260 -7.60 26.13 -9.67
CA ALA A 260 -7.33 27.41 -9.04
C ALA A 260 -8.60 28.11 -8.52
N GLU A 261 -9.78 27.78 -9.07
CA GLU A 261 -11.06 28.37 -8.63
C GLU A 261 -11.52 27.86 -7.26
N ASP A 262 -11.17 26.62 -6.88
CA ASP A 262 -11.63 25.98 -5.64
C ASP A 262 -10.50 25.47 -4.72
N ASN A 263 -9.23 25.51 -5.16
CA ASN A 263 -8.05 25.28 -4.31
C ASN A 263 -7.40 26.61 -3.89
N PHE A 264 -7.87 27.14 -2.77
CA PHE A 264 -7.40 28.42 -2.24
C PHE A 264 -6.01 28.40 -1.58
N PHE A 265 -5.33 27.25 -1.53
CA PHE A 265 -3.91 27.17 -1.13
C PHE A 265 -2.98 27.51 -2.28
N MET A 266 -3.48 27.54 -3.53
CA MET A 266 -2.71 27.97 -4.69
C MET A 266 -2.57 29.50 -4.69
N ASP A 267 -1.35 29.99 -4.66
CA ASP A 267 -1.06 31.42 -4.82
C ASP A 267 -1.06 31.79 -6.31
N SER A 268 -1.62 32.94 -6.65
CA SER A 268 -1.78 33.40 -8.03
C SER A 268 -0.46 33.91 -8.62
N ALA A 269 0.50 33.01 -8.83
CA ALA A 269 1.82 33.31 -9.39
C ALA A 269 1.71 33.64 -10.90
N ARG A 270 1.28 34.85 -11.22
CA ARG A 270 1.10 35.35 -12.61
C ARG A 270 2.41 35.74 -13.33
N SER A 271 3.59 35.45 -12.78
CA SER A 271 4.85 35.97 -13.34
C SER A 271 6.12 35.12 -13.10
N GLN A 272 6.03 33.80 -13.03
CA GLN A 272 7.22 32.93 -12.99
C GLN A 272 7.48 32.30 -14.37
N ASP A 273 8.74 32.22 -14.77
CA ASP A 273 9.15 31.38 -15.91
C ASP A 273 8.78 29.93 -15.58
N VAL A 274 7.99 29.31 -16.46
CA VAL A 274 7.50 27.93 -16.28
C VAL A 274 8.67 26.96 -16.12
N ALA A 275 9.80 27.20 -16.81
CA ALA A 275 10.98 26.36 -16.69
C ALA A 275 11.64 26.45 -15.30
N ASP A 276 11.76 27.66 -14.75
CA ASP A 276 12.30 27.88 -13.39
C ASP A 276 11.38 27.28 -12.33
N LEU A 277 10.06 27.43 -12.49
CA LEU A 277 9.05 26.81 -11.63
C LEU A 277 9.19 25.28 -11.62
N GLN A 278 9.26 24.66 -12.80
CA GLN A 278 9.42 23.21 -12.93
C GLN A 278 10.71 22.73 -12.29
N GLN A 279 11.82 23.44 -12.53
CA GLN A 279 13.11 23.09 -11.93
C GLN A 279 13.07 23.14 -10.41
N LYS A 280 12.44 24.16 -9.82
CA LYS A 280 12.27 24.27 -8.36
C LYS A 280 11.42 23.14 -7.80
N ALA A 281 10.25 22.88 -8.39
CA ALA A 281 9.38 21.78 -7.98
C ALA A 281 10.07 20.42 -8.09
N LEU A 282 10.89 20.19 -9.11
CA LEU A 282 11.66 18.96 -9.26
C LEU A 282 12.78 18.84 -8.20
N CYS A 283 13.47 19.93 -7.85
CA CYS A 283 14.46 19.92 -6.78
C CYS A 283 13.85 19.62 -5.41
N GLU A 284 12.70 20.23 -5.09
CA GLU A 284 11.93 19.96 -3.88
C GLU A 284 11.44 18.51 -3.84
N TYR A 285 10.86 18.04 -4.95
CA TYR A 285 10.41 16.65 -5.08
C TYR A 285 11.55 15.65 -4.96
N ALA A 286 12.72 15.92 -5.55
CA ALA A 286 13.90 15.07 -5.41
C ALA A 286 14.35 14.99 -3.95
N SER A 287 14.25 16.09 -3.20
CA SER A 287 14.55 16.12 -1.76
C SER A 287 13.55 15.27 -0.98
N LEU A 288 12.25 15.38 -1.28
CA LEU A 288 11.21 14.53 -0.70
C LEU A 288 11.46 13.05 -1.03
N TYR A 289 11.72 12.73 -2.30
CA TYR A 289 12.00 11.37 -2.75
C TYR A 289 13.20 10.76 -2.02
N ASN A 290 14.30 11.51 -1.89
CA ASN A 290 15.48 11.05 -1.17
C ASN A 290 15.20 10.84 0.31
N LEU A 291 14.48 11.77 0.97
CA LEU A 291 14.08 11.63 2.38
C LEU A 291 13.23 10.36 2.60
N VAL A 292 12.24 10.11 1.74
CA VAL A 292 11.35 8.97 1.93
C VAL A 292 11.99 7.63 1.55
N THR A 293 12.97 7.60 0.65
CA THR A 293 13.64 6.35 0.23
C THR A 293 14.90 6.00 1.03
N ALA A 294 15.49 6.96 1.73
CA ALA A 294 16.67 6.73 2.57
C ALA A 294 16.36 5.73 3.70
N LYS A 295 17.09 4.61 3.76
CA LYS A 295 16.84 3.50 4.69
C LYS A 295 17.00 3.87 6.17
N ASP A 296 17.85 4.85 6.44
CA ASP A 296 18.10 5.44 7.76
C ASP A 296 17.07 6.52 8.14
N ALA A 297 16.20 6.91 7.21
CA ALA A 297 15.04 7.77 7.44
C ALA A 297 13.75 6.93 7.35
N ALA A 298 12.91 7.15 6.33
CA ALA A 298 11.68 6.36 6.17
C ALA A 298 11.93 5.01 5.48
N GLY A 299 12.84 4.94 4.50
CA GLY A 299 13.11 3.70 3.77
C GLY A 299 11.90 3.11 3.04
N LEU A 300 11.01 3.98 2.56
CA LEU A 300 9.83 3.60 1.78
C LEU A 300 10.25 2.98 0.46
N ARG A 301 9.49 1.98 0.05
CA ARG A 301 9.58 1.40 -1.28
C ARG A 301 8.65 2.20 -2.20
N VAL A 302 9.26 2.93 -3.14
CA VAL A 302 8.54 3.89 -4.00
C VAL A 302 8.39 3.33 -5.41
N HIS A 303 7.14 3.23 -5.87
CA HIS A 303 6.81 3.10 -7.28
C HIS A 303 6.73 4.49 -7.91
N LEU A 304 7.87 4.92 -8.47
CA LEU A 304 7.98 6.22 -9.12
C LEU A 304 7.43 6.17 -10.56
N PHE A 305 6.66 7.20 -10.89
CA PHE A 305 6.20 7.50 -12.24
C PHE A 305 6.49 8.96 -12.60
N THR A 306 6.47 9.29 -13.88
CA THR A 306 6.65 10.67 -14.37
C THR A 306 5.43 11.12 -15.15
N HIS A 307 5.20 12.43 -15.25
CA HIS A 307 4.14 12.99 -16.08
C HIS A 307 4.70 14.00 -17.08
N GLU A 308 4.47 13.74 -18.36
CA GLU A 308 4.95 14.57 -19.47
C GLU A 308 3.94 15.67 -19.84
N PRO A 309 4.36 16.76 -20.53
CA PRO A 309 3.49 17.87 -20.91
C PRO A 309 2.25 17.46 -21.72
N TYR A 310 2.36 16.44 -22.56
CA TYR A 310 1.23 15.97 -23.38
C TYR A 310 0.11 15.30 -22.58
N HIS A 311 0.33 14.96 -21.30
CA HIS A 311 -0.74 14.44 -20.45
C HIS A 311 -1.73 15.53 -20.03
N ASP A 312 -1.33 16.80 -20.00
CA ASP A 312 -2.17 17.93 -19.59
C ASP A 312 -2.72 17.73 -18.15
N THR A 313 -1.86 17.28 -17.24
CA THR A 313 -2.17 16.95 -15.84
C THR A 313 -1.15 17.58 -14.88
N PRO A 314 -1.12 18.91 -14.70
CA PRO A 314 -0.15 19.59 -13.84
C PRO A 314 -0.18 19.14 -12.37
N ASP A 315 -1.35 18.68 -11.88
CA ASP A 315 -1.56 18.19 -10.51
C ASP A 315 -1.26 16.70 -10.34
N ALA A 316 -0.68 16.03 -11.35
CA ALA A 316 -0.40 14.59 -11.29
C ALA A 316 0.54 14.19 -10.15
N VAL A 317 1.28 15.15 -9.58
CA VAL A 317 2.10 14.99 -8.36
C VAL A 317 1.26 14.56 -7.15
N TYR A 318 -0.07 14.69 -7.18
CA TYR A 318 -0.99 14.30 -6.10
C TYR A 318 -1.78 13.00 -6.39
N PRO A 319 -1.12 11.82 -6.39
CA PRO A 319 -1.76 10.57 -6.79
C PRO A 319 -2.85 10.09 -5.81
N ASN A 320 -2.84 10.58 -4.57
CA ASN A 320 -3.71 10.14 -3.49
C ASN A 320 -5.21 10.47 -3.71
N ASN A 321 -5.52 11.34 -4.68
CA ASN A 321 -6.88 11.80 -4.95
C ASN A 321 -7.67 10.86 -5.88
N TRP A 322 -7.02 10.11 -6.76
CA TRP A 322 -7.73 9.33 -7.77
C TRP A 322 -7.80 7.82 -7.48
N PHE A 323 -7.03 7.31 -6.52
CA PHE A 323 -7.15 5.93 -6.04
C PHE A 323 -6.85 5.76 -4.54
N SER A 324 -7.22 4.61 -4.02
CA SER A 324 -6.74 4.07 -2.74
C SER A 324 -6.68 2.55 -2.81
N THR A 325 -5.90 1.96 -1.91
CA THR A 325 -5.73 0.52 -1.79
C THR A 325 -6.08 0.06 -0.38
N HIS A 326 -6.58 -1.17 -0.28
CA HIS A 326 -7.11 -1.72 0.96
C HIS A 326 -6.76 -3.21 1.05
N THR A 327 -6.38 -3.67 2.24
CA THR A 327 -6.01 -5.09 2.48
C THR A 327 -7.25 -5.95 2.72
N ASP A 328 -7.08 -7.27 2.63
CA ASP A 328 -8.13 -8.21 3.03
C ASP A 328 -8.37 -8.24 4.55
N LEU A 329 -7.36 -7.96 5.37
CA LEU A 329 -7.54 -7.78 6.82
C LEU A 329 -8.39 -6.54 7.16
N GLU A 330 -8.32 -5.51 6.32
CA GLU A 330 -9.06 -4.26 6.49
C GLU A 330 -10.53 -4.39 6.03
N VAL A 331 -10.74 -4.86 4.79
CA VAL A 331 -12.06 -4.81 4.11
C VAL A 331 -12.54 -6.17 3.59
N GLY A 332 -11.88 -7.27 3.96
CA GLY A 332 -12.26 -8.65 3.63
C GLY A 332 -11.65 -9.19 2.33
N GLU A 333 -11.24 -8.31 1.41
CA GLU A 333 -10.55 -8.65 0.17
C GLU A 333 -9.67 -7.50 -0.33
N CYS A 334 -8.48 -7.83 -0.87
CA CYS A 334 -7.55 -6.80 -1.37
C CYS A 334 -8.19 -6.00 -2.51
N THR A 335 -8.47 -4.72 -2.26
CA THR A 335 -9.32 -3.88 -3.10
C THR A 335 -8.58 -2.63 -3.58
N LEU A 336 -8.63 -2.37 -4.89
CA LEU A 336 -8.29 -1.09 -5.49
C LEU A 336 -9.56 -0.26 -5.68
N VAL A 337 -9.60 0.96 -5.15
CA VAL A 337 -10.72 1.89 -5.37
C VAL A 337 -10.28 2.96 -6.38
N LEU A 338 -11.13 3.24 -7.38
CA LEU A 338 -10.93 4.34 -8.32
C LEU A 338 -11.98 5.41 -8.08
N TYR A 339 -11.55 6.66 -7.98
CA TYR A 339 -12.37 7.76 -7.48
C TYR A 339 -12.77 8.77 -8.57
N PRO A 340 -13.99 9.33 -8.50
CA PRO A 340 -14.44 10.37 -9.40
C PRO A 340 -13.85 11.73 -9.00
N MET A 341 -13.23 12.41 -9.96
CA MET A 341 -12.52 13.67 -9.81
C MET A 341 -13.34 14.83 -10.40
N LYS A 342 -13.42 15.95 -9.69
CA LYS A 342 -14.21 17.12 -10.11
C LYS A 342 -13.62 17.73 -11.38
N ALA A 343 -12.34 18.09 -11.33
CA ALA A 343 -11.64 18.74 -12.43
C ALA A 343 -11.43 17.78 -13.62
N PRO A 344 -11.91 18.12 -14.84
CA PRO A 344 -11.82 17.22 -16.01
C PRO A 344 -10.40 16.83 -16.41
N ASN A 345 -9.42 17.72 -16.26
CA ASN A 345 -8.02 17.40 -16.57
C ASN A 345 -7.45 16.39 -15.58
N ARG A 346 -7.79 16.49 -14.29
CA ARG A 346 -7.35 15.54 -13.26
C ARG A 346 -7.86 14.12 -13.47
N ARG A 347 -8.97 13.93 -14.20
CA ARG A 347 -9.47 12.60 -14.60
C ARG A 347 -8.47 11.84 -15.46
N LYS A 348 -7.64 12.55 -16.24
CA LYS A 348 -6.58 11.99 -17.10
C LYS A 348 -5.39 11.46 -16.30
N GLU A 349 -5.27 11.79 -15.01
CA GLU A 349 -4.21 11.27 -14.12
C GLU A 349 -4.33 9.76 -13.91
N ARG A 350 -5.54 9.20 -14.08
CA ARG A 350 -5.81 7.75 -14.06
C ARG A 350 -5.32 7.10 -15.35
N ARG A 351 -4.01 6.94 -15.45
CA ARG A 351 -3.37 6.49 -16.68
C ARG A 351 -3.37 4.95 -16.84
N PRO A 352 -3.64 4.41 -18.03
CA PRO A 352 -3.65 2.97 -18.27
C PRO A 352 -2.37 2.25 -17.84
N GLU A 353 -1.20 2.86 -18.03
CA GLU A 353 0.08 2.28 -17.62
C GLU A 353 0.20 2.13 -16.10
N PHE A 354 -0.43 3.03 -15.32
CA PHE A 354 -0.46 2.95 -13.86
C PHE A 354 -1.33 1.79 -13.42
N LEU A 355 -2.55 1.76 -13.94
CA LEU A 355 -3.51 0.70 -13.63
C LEU A 355 -2.95 -0.66 -14.03
N HIS A 356 -2.33 -0.76 -15.21
CA HIS A 356 -1.66 -1.97 -15.64
C HIS A 356 -0.57 -2.42 -14.65
N ARG A 357 0.30 -1.50 -14.19
CA ARG A 357 1.32 -1.83 -13.19
C ARG A 357 0.71 -2.29 -11.86
N LEU A 358 -0.32 -1.61 -11.36
CA LEU A 358 -1.05 -2.01 -10.14
C LEU A 358 -1.69 -3.39 -10.30
N PHE A 359 -2.25 -3.72 -11.47
CA PHE A 359 -2.80 -5.04 -11.76
C PHE A 359 -1.71 -6.12 -11.93
N MET A 360 -0.53 -5.75 -12.39
CA MET A 360 0.62 -6.65 -12.51
C MET A 360 1.16 -7.11 -11.15
N PHE A 361 0.87 -6.39 -10.07
CA PHE A 361 1.16 -6.85 -8.71
C PHE A 361 0.39 -8.10 -8.30
N ARG A 362 -0.74 -8.41 -8.95
CA ARG A 362 -1.63 -9.54 -8.62
C ARG A 362 -2.18 -9.51 -7.18
N ARG A 363 -2.05 -8.38 -6.47
CA ARG A 363 -2.58 -8.14 -5.12
C ARG A 363 -4.07 -7.87 -5.12
N TYR A 364 -4.47 -6.86 -5.91
CA TYR A 364 -5.82 -6.31 -5.89
C TYR A 364 -6.75 -7.21 -6.68
N THR A 365 -7.45 -8.08 -5.97
CA THR A 365 -8.37 -9.06 -6.55
C THR A 365 -9.76 -8.48 -6.82
N ASN A 366 -10.05 -7.33 -6.20
CA ASN A 366 -11.26 -6.57 -6.38
C ASN A 366 -10.95 -5.13 -6.83
N VAL A 367 -11.83 -4.58 -7.68
CA VAL A 367 -11.77 -3.18 -8.12
C VAL A 367 -13.13 -2.55 -7.85
N PHE A 368 -13.14 -1.53 -7.02
CA PHE A 368 -14.32 -0.71 -6.78
C PHE A 368 -14.20 0.60 -7.55
N ASP A 369 -14.86 0.66 -8.70
CA ASP A 369 -14.78 1.79 -9.61
C ASP A 369 -15.97 2.74 -9.43
N LEU A 370 -15.70 3.95 -8.94
CA LEU A 370 -16.66 5.04 -8.76
C LEU A 370 -16.57 6.10 -9.88
N THR A 371 -15.67 5.96 -10.85
CA THR A 371 -15.40 6.99 -11.87
C THR A 371 -16.62 7.30 -12.76
N ARG A 372 -17.51 6.33 -12.97
CA ARG A 372 -18.78 6.51 -13.71
C ARG A 372 -19.66 7.65 -13.18
N HIS A 373 -19.48 8.08 -11.93
CA HIS A 373 -20.24 9.17 -11.33
C HIS A 373 -19.83 10.56 -11.88
N GLU A 374 -18.70 10.65 -12.57
CA GLU A 374 -18.24 11.85 -13.28
C GLU A 374 -19.09 12.19 -14.52
N GLU A 375 -19.74 11.18 -15.12
CA GLU A 375 -20.49 11.27 -16.38
C GLU A 375 -22.01 11.28 -16.19
N ALA A 376 -22.49 11.23 -14.93
CA ALA A 376 -23.91 11.32 -14.63
C ALA A 376 -24.49 12.69 -15.02
N LEU A 377 -25.80 12.74 -15.29
CA LEU A 377 -26.52 14.01 -15.56
C LEU A 377 -26.27 15.06 -14.48
N GLU A 378 -26.22 14.61 -13.22
CA GLU A 378 -25.74 15.37 -12.08
C GLU A 378 -24.44 14.71 -11.59
N PRO A 379 -23.26 15.23 -11.98
CA PRO A 379 -21.99 14.60 -11.65
C PRO A 379 -21.72 14.70 -10.15
N ARG A 380 -21.09 13.66 -9.60
CA ARG A 380 -20.75 13.56 -8.17
C ARG A 380 -19.30 13.14 -8.02
N PHE A 381 -18.64 13.69 -7.01
CA PHE A 381 -17.20 13.57 -6.83
C PHE A 381 -16.85 13.06 -5.43
N LEU A 382 -15.71 12.39 -5.33
CA LEU A 382 -15.16 11.86 -4.09
C LEU A 382 -13.68 11.67 -4.32
N GLU A 383 -12.87 12.70 -4.14
CA GLU A 383 -11.44 12.74 -4.51
C GLU A 383 -10.52 11.96 -3.52
N GLY A 384 -10.77 10.66 -3.42
CA GLY A 384 -9.91 9.68 -2.77
C GLY A 384 -9.59 10.00 -1.32
N THR A 385 -8.33 9.81 -0.94
CA THR A 385 -7.86 10.09 0.43
C THR A 385 -7.68 11.59 0.72
N GLY A 386 -7.90 12.45 -0.28
CA GLY A 386 -8.12 13.88 -0.05
C GLY A 386 -9.47 14.14 0.62
N SER A 387 -10.50 13.46 0.13
CA SER A 387 -11.88 13.57 0.64
C SER A 387 -12.13 12.68 1.86
N LEU A 388 -11.55 11.48 1.89
CA LEU A 388 -11.73 10.48 2.94
C LEU A 388 -10.45 10.32 3.76
N VAL A 389 -10.39 10.90 4.96
CA VAL A 389 -9.33 10.59 5.93
C VAL A 389 -9.75 9.35 6.71
N LEU A 390 -8.98 8.28 6.57
CA LEU A 390 -9.34 6.95 7.04
C LEU A 390 -8.63 6.61 8.34
N ASP A 391 -9.40 6.35 9.38
CA ASP A 391 -8.98 5.56 10.54
C ASP A 391 -9.23 4.10 10.20
N ARG A 392 -8.21 3.45 9.62
CA ARG A 392 -8.32 2.10 9.07
C ARG A 392 -8.45 1.07 10.18
N VAL A 393 -7.73 1.27 11.28
CA VAL A 393 -7.74 0.38 12.44
C VAL A 393 -9.14 0.33 13.07
N ASN A 394 -9.80 1.47 13.26
CA ASN A 394 -11.14 1.53 13.86
C ASN A 394 -12.27 1.54 12.82
N ARG A 395 -11.96 1.45 11.53
CA ARG A 395 -12.90 1.50 10.39
C ARG A 395 -13.82 2.72 10.44
N VAL A 396 -13.23 3.91 10.60
CA VAL A 396 -13.93 5.19 10.54
C VAL A 396 -13.41 6.02 9.37
N ALA A 397 -14.32 6.52 8.53
CA ALA A 397 -14.00 7.42 7.44
C ALA A 397 -14.52 8.82 7.78
N TYR A 398 -13.62 9.75 8.02
CA TYR A 398 -13.93 11.15 8.27
C TYR A 398 -13.98 11.88 6.93
N CYS A 399 -15.04 12.66 6.70
CA CYS A 399 -15.16 13.44 5.47
C CYS A 399 -15.80 14.82 5.67
N CYS A 400 -15.05 15.85 5.27
CA CYS A 400 -15.55 17.20 5.09
C CYS A 400 -16.34 17.29 3.78
N LEU A 401 -17.61 17.63 3.87
CA LEU A 401 -18.48 17.78 2.71
C LEU A 401 -18.09 19.04 1.92
N SER A 402 -17.95 18.88 0.61
CA SER A 402 -17.51 19.94 -0.30
C SER A 402 -17.95 19.62 -1.73
N GLU A 403 -17.62 20.52 -2.66
CA GLU A 403 -17.83 20.26 -4.09
C GLU A 403 -16.99 19.09 -4.63
N ARG A 404 -16.01 18.61 -3.87
CA ARG A 404 -15.14 17.46 -4.19
C ARG A 404 -15.49 16.21 -3.39
N THR A 405 -16.43 16.31 -2.44
CA THR A 405 -16.84 15.24 -1.52
C THR A 405 -18.36 15.14 -1.43
N ASP A 406 -18.96 14.31 -2.27
CA ASP A 406 -20.40 14.01 -2.24
C ASP A 406 -20.75 13.02 -1.12
N LEU A 407 -21.73 13.39 -0.28
CA LEU A 407 -22.19 12.58 0.85
C LEU A 407 -22.78 11.23 0.42
N THR A 408 -23.46 11.17 -0.73
CA THR A 408 -24.08 9.91 -1.19
C THR A 408 -23.00 8.91 -1.63
N LEU A 409 -21.99 9.39 -2.35
CA LEU A 409 -20.84 8.57 -2.73
C LEU A 409 -20.04 8.15 -1.49
N ALA A 410 -19.78 9.06 -0.56
CA ALA A 410 -19.09 8.71 0.70
C ALA A 410 -19.85 7.64 1.50
N ARG A 411 -21.18 7.72 1.59
CA ARG A 411 -22.03 6.68 2.23
C ARG A 411 -21.98 5.35 1.49
N THR A 412 -21.98 5.39 0.15
CA THR A 412 -21.86 4.20 -0.68
C THR A 412 -20.50 3.53 -0.47
N TRP A 413 -19.44 4.34 -0.46
CA TRP A 413 -18.08 3.91 -0.19
C TRP A 413 -18.00 3.25 1.18
N ALA A 414 -18.46 3.93 2.23
CA ALA A 414 -18.39 3.41 3.59
C ALA A 414 -19.15 2.08 3.75
N ARG A 415 -20.32 1.95 3.13
CA ARG A 415 -21.08 0.69 3.14
C ARG A 415 -20.34 -0.46 2.45
N VAL A 416 -19.77 -0.21 1.27
CA VAL A 416 -19.06 -1.24 0.49
C VAL A 416 -17.77 -1.65 1.19
N MET A 417 -17.04 -0.70 1.75
CA MET A 417 -15.74 -0.94 2.39
C MET A 417 -15.85 -1.37 3.85
N GLY A 418 -17.06 -1.38 4.44
CA GLY A 418 -17.27 -1.78 5.84
C GLY A 418 -16.85 -0.73 6.87
N TYR A 419 -16.88 0.54 6.50
CA TYR A 419 -16.53 1.68 7.34
C TYR A 419 -17.76 2.36 7.97
N SER A 420 -17.59 2.91 9.16
CA SER A 420 -18.48 3.95 9.70
C SER A 420 -18.11 5.29 9.08
N LEU A 421 -19.09 6.02 8.55
CA LEU A 421 -18.85 7.36 8.01
C LEU A 421 -19.12 8.43 9.08
N GLU A 422 -18.18 9.38 9.24
CA GLU A 422 -18.34 10.58 10.05
C GLU A 422 -18.27 11.83 9.14
N PRO A 423 -19.40 12.23 8.53
CA PRO A 423 -19.46 13.42 7.70
C PRO A 423 -19.62 14.69 8.54
N PHE A 424 -18.98 15.77 8.10
CA PHE A 424 -19.07 17.09 8.73
C PHE A 424 -18.83 18.21 7.71
N THR A 425 -19.03 19.45 8.12
CA THR A 425 -18.73 20.66 7.36
C THR A 425 -17.64 21.46 8.06
N ALA A 426 -16.71 22.02 7.27
CA ALA A 426 -15.62 22.80 7.81
C ALA A 426 -15.29 24.01 6.91
N TRP A 427 -14.78 25.06 7.54
CA TRP A 427 -14.48 26.35 6.91
C TRP A 427 -13.07 26.80 7.27
N ASP A 428 -12.41 27.46 6.32
CA ASP A 428 -11.11 28.07 6.52
C ASP A 428 -11.19 29.42 7.27
N ALA A 429 -10.05 30.04 7.53
CA ALA A 429 -9.96 31.33 8.22
C ALA A 429 -10.70 32.48 7.49
N SER A 430 -10.96 32.34 6.19
CA SER A 430 -11.67 33.30 5.34
C SER A 430 -13.16 32.98 5.22
N GLY A 431 -13.66 31.96 5.93
CA GLY A 431 -15.05 31.52 5.87
C GLY A 431 -15.42 30.73 4.61
N ARG A 432 -14.43 30.25 3.85
CA ARG A 432 -14.66 29.42 2.65
C ARG A 432 -14.72 27.94 3.04
N PRO A 433 -15.56 27.12 2.37
CA PRO A 433 -15.59 25.69 2.62
C PRO A 433 -14.22 25.03 2.39
N ILE A 434 -13.81 24.14 3.30
CA ILE A 434 -12.62 23.31 3.10
C ILE A 434 -12.94 22.23 2.06
N TYR A 435 -12.18 22.19 0.96
CA TYR A 435 -12.48 21.29 -0.16
C TYR A 435 -12.06 19.85 0.10
N HIS A 436 -10.98 19.61 0.87
CA HIS A 436 -10.47 18.28 1.22
C HIS A 436 -10.26 18.13 2.72
N THR A 437 -10.71 17.01 3.27
CA THR A 437 -10.54 16.64 4.68
C THR A 437 -9.08 16.59 5.09
N ASN A 438 -8.19 16.09 4.22
CA ASN A 438 -6.76 15.93 4.51
C ASN A 438 -5.95 17.24 4.59
N VAL A 439 -6.60 18.38 4.38
CA VAL A 439 -6.02 19.71 4.59
C VAL A 439 -6.06 20.08 6.07
N MET A 440 -7.08 19.60 6.78
CA MET A 440 -7.34 19.97 8.18
C MET A 440 -7.23 18.78 9.14
N MET A 441 -6.99 17.56 8.64
CA MET A 441 -7.03 16.34 9.42
C MET A 441 -6.05 15.29 8.90
N SER A 442 -5.37 14.61 9.82
CA SER A 442 -4.58 13.41 9.55
C SER A 442 -4.74 12.39 10.68
N ILE A 443 -4.72 11.10 10.34
CA ILE A 443 -4.89 10.01 11.30
C ILE A 443 -3.72 9.05 11.16
N GLY A 444 -2.91 8.95 12.21
CA GLY A 444 -1.89 7.93 12.40
C GLY A 444 -2.39 6.80 13.31
N THR A 445 -1.52 5.86 13.66
CA THR A 445 -1.92 4.63 14.39
C THR A 445 -2.42 4.93 15.81
N ARG A 446 -1.91 6.00 16.45
CA ARG A 446 -2.24 6.37 17.84
C ARG A 446 -2.52 7.86 18.06
N VAL A 447 -2.22 8.68 17.06
CA VAL A 447 -2.33 10.14 17.13
C VAL A 447 -3.13 10.64 15.94
N ALA A 448 -3.99 11.63 16.18
CA ALA A 448 -4.75 12.30 15.13
C ALA A 448 -4.48 13.81 15.19
N VAL A 449 -4.24 14.41 14.03
CA VAL A 449 -4.19 15.86 13.86
C VAL A 449 -5.55 16.32 13.35
N ILE A 450 -6.10 17.38 13.94
CA ILE A 450 -7.37 17.96 13.51
C ILE A 450 -7.38 19.47 13.75
N CYS A 451 -7.97 20.26 12.86
CA CYS A 451 -8.40 21.62 13.19
C CYS A 451 -9.85 21.62 13.67
N SER A 452 -10.07 21.44 14.98
CA SER A 452 -11.43 21.38 15.53
C SER A 452 -12.20 22.69 15.30
N SER A 453 -11.50 23.82 15.36
CA SER A 453 -12.07 25.15 15.16
C SER A 453 -12.61 25.41 13.74
N SER A 454 -12.16 24.65 12.74
CA SER A 454 -12.69 24.72 11.37
C SER A 454 -14.12 24.16 11.28
N ILE A 455 -14.53 23.29 12.21
CA ILE A 455 -15.88 22.74 12.29
C ILE A 455 -16.74 23.69 13.14
N GLN A 456 -17.50 24.56 12.48
CA GLN A 456 -18.29 25.60 13.14
C GLN A 456 -19.54 25.05 13.82
N ASP A 457 -20.17 24.02 13.23
CA ASP A 457 -21.31 23.35 13.87
C ASP A 457 -20.85 22.62 15.13
N LYS A 458 -21.44 22.99 16.26
CA LYS A 458 -21.02 22.51 17.58
C LYS A 458 -21.28 21.01 17.77
N GLU A 459 -22.37 20.49 17.20
CA GLU A 459 -22.69 19.08 17.31
C GLU A 459 -21.81 18.24 16.39
N GLU A 460 -21.54 18.68 15.16
CA GLU A 460 -20.57 18.03 14.29
C GLU A 460 -19.18 17.98 14.94
N ARG A 461 -18.70 19.13 15.44
CA ARG A 461 -17.40 19.20 16.11
C ARG A 461 -17.33 18.28 17.32
N ARG A 462 -18.36 18.29 18.16
CA ARG A 462 -18.43 17.41 19.33
C ARG A 462 -18.38 15.94 18.92
N ARG A 463 -19.14 15.51 17.92
CA ARG A 463 -19.13 14.12 17.43
C ARG A 463 -17.75 13.72 16.91
N VAL A 464 -17.17 14.50 16.01
CA VAL A 464 -15.85 14.23 15.40
C VAL A 464 -14.77 14.14 16.48
N CYS A 465 -14.68 15.14 17.37
CA CYS A 465 -13.67 15.16 18.42
C CYS A 465 -13.85 14.03 19.43
N THR A 466 -15.09 13.74 19.86
CA THR A 466 -15.35 12.62 20.78
C THR A 466 -14.87 11.31 20.17
N ARG A 467 -15.22 11.06 18.91
CA ARG A 467 -14.88 9.84 18.21
C ARG A 467 -13.36 9.67 18.01
N LEU A 468 -12.64 10.74 17.71
CA LEU A 468 -11.18 10.69 17.63
C LEU A 468 -10.57 10.38 19.00
N MET A 469 -11.05 11.02 20.06
CA MET A 469 -10.55 10.82 21.43
C MET A 469 -10.85 9.42 21.99
N ASP A 470 -11.79 8.67 21.40
CA ASP A 470 -12.06 7.28 21.80
C ASP A 470 -10.88 6.34 21.50
N SER A 471 -10.03 6.67 20.53
CA SER A 471 -8.94 5.79 20.08
C SER A 471 -7.59 6.49 19.84
N HIS A 472 -7.55 7.81 19.78
CA HIS A 472 -6.35 8.60 19.47
C HIS A 472 -6.07 9.69 20.49
N GLU A 473 -4.79 10.00 20.67
CA GLU A 473 -4.39 11.26 21.27
C GLU A 473 -4.49 12.36 20.22
N VAL A 474 -5.18 13.46 20.54
CA VAL A 474 -5.54 14.49 19.56
C VAL A 474 -4.61 15.68 19.63
N VAL A 475 -3.97 16.00 18.50
CA VAL A 475 -3.24 17.24 18.23
C VAL A 475 -4.22 18.21 17.58
N ASP A 476 -4.78 19.14 18.36
CA ASP A 476 -5.65 20.18 17.80
C ASP A 476 -4.80 21.33 17.24
N ILE A 477 -4.97 21.63 15.95
CA ILE A 477 -4.26 22.69 15.23
C ILE A 477 -5.16 23.89 14.99
N SER A 478 -4.55 25.07 14.91
CA SER A 478 -5.23 26.32 14.59
C SER A 478 -5.54 26.45 13.09
N LEU A 479 -6.47 27.35 12.74
CA LEU A 479 -6.71 27.72 11.34
C LEU A 479 -5.46 28.29 10.64
N SER A 480 -4.59 29.00 11.36
CA SER A 480 -3.30 29.44 10.81
C SER A 480 -2.38 28.27 10.51
N GLN A 481 -2.34 27.24 11.37
CA GLN A 481 -1.57 26.02 11.14
C GLN A 481 -2.12 25.18 9.99
N VAL A 482 -3.45 25.21 9.75
CA VAL A 482 -4.04 24.65 8.52
C VAL A 482 -3.46 25.32 7.28
N ASN A 483 -3.36 26.64 7.26
CA ASN A 483 -2.71 27.40 6.17
C ASN A 483 -1.21 27.12 6.04
N SER A 484 -0.58 26.58 7.09
CA SER A 484 0.80 26.10 7.10
C SER A 484 0.90 24.58 6.93
N PHE A 485 -0.13 23.94 6.37
CA PHE A 485 -0.14 22.50 6.02
C PHE A 485 0.01 21.53 7.20
N CYS A 486 -0.20 21.96 8.45
CA CYS A 486 -0.13 21.06 9.62
C CYS A 486 -1.16 19.92 9.59
N GLY A 487 -2.29 20.10 8.88
CA GLY A 487 -3.24 19.00 8.66
C GLY A 487 -2.81 18.02 7.57
N ASN A 488 -1.87 18.40 6.70
CA ASN A 488 -1.42 17.62 5.54
C ASN A 488 -0.18 16.77 5.83
N VAL A 489 -0.15 16.17 7.01
CA VAL A 489 0.91 15.24 7.45
C VAL A 489 0.48 13.79 7.20
N LEU A 490 1.44 12.87 7.09
CA LEU A 490 1.17 11.45 6.81
C LEU A 490 2.02 10.55 7.69
N GLU A 491 1.39 9.63 8.42
CA GLU A 491 2.11 8.51 9.02
C GLU A 491 2.41 7.45 7.96
N VAL A 492 3.67 6.99 7.90
CA VAL A 492 4.14 5.86 7.10
C VAL A 492 4.81 4.83 8.01
N GLU A 493 4.88 3.57 7.57
CA GLU A 493 5.76 2.58 8.22
C GLU A 493 7.17 2.74 7.65
N ASN A 494 8.18 2.88 8.51
CA ASN A 494 9.56 2.91 8.05
C ASN A 494 10.07 1.52 7.62
N PHE A 495 11.33 1.44 7.18
CA PHE A 495 11.98 0.19 6.79
C PHE A 495 11.88 -0.94 7.83
N TYR A 496 11.81 -0.60 9.13
CA TYR A 496 11.71 -1.54 10.25
C TYR A 496 10.26 -1.71 10.78
N GLY A 497 9.26 -1.19 10.06
CA GLY A 497 7.86 -1.27 10.44
C GLY A 497 7.48 -0.36 11.62
N LYS A 498 8.27 0.66 11.95
CA LYS A 498 7.95 1.66 12.98
C LYS A 498 7.22 2.86 12.35
N PRO A 499 6.25 3.47 13.05
CA PRO A 499 5.51 4.62 12.51
C PRO A 499 6.41 5.86 12.45
N VAL A 500 6.37 6.58 11.33
CA VAL A 500 7.09 7.84 11.11
C VAL A 500 6.13 8.85 10.52
N MET A 501 6.15 10.09 11.03
CA MET A 501 5.31 11.16 10.50
C MET A 501 6.10 11.98 9.48
N LEU A 502 5.59 12.03 8.25
CA LEU A 502 6.10 12.87 7.17
C LEU A 502 5.33 14.19 7.12
N MET A 503 6.06 15.29 6.99
CA MET A 503 5.47 16.63 6.86
C MET A 503 6.37 17.57 6.04
N SER A 504 5.85 18.72 5.65
CA SER A 504 6.71 19.76 5.07
C SER A 504 7.46 20.51 6.17
N SER A 505 8.57 21.16 5.82
CA SER A 505 9.27 22.07 6.73
C SER A 505 8.36 23.24 7.15
N THR A 506 7.45 23.67 6.28
CA THR A 506 6.38 24.64 6.61
C THR A 506 5.54 24.17 7.78
N ALA A 507 5.01 22.95 7.71
CA ALA A 507 4.19 22.36 8.76
C ALA A 507 5.00 22.12 10.04
N TYR A 508 6.20 21.57 9.93
CA TYR A 508 7.08 21.30 11.07
C TYR A 508 7.35 22.57 11.91
N HIS A 509 7.66 23.68 11.25
CA HIS A 509 7.93 24.95 11.93
C HIS A 509 6.67 25.67 12.43
N ALA A 510 5.49 25.29 11.94
CA ALA A 510 4.22 25.86 12.37
C ALA A 510 3.62 25.14 13.59
N PHE A 511 3.96 23.86 13.82
CA PHE A 511 3.58 23.18 15.06
C PHE A 511 4.27 23.83 16.27
N ASP A 512 3.53 23.96 17.37
CA ASP A 512 4.11 24.37 18.64
C ASP A 512 4.85 23.22 19.33
N SER A 513 5.64 23.53 20.34
CA SER A 513 6.47 22.54 21.03
C SER A 513 5.65 21.42 21.67
N LYS A 514 4.44 21.70 22.20
CA LYS A 514 3.58 20.70 22.82
C LYS A 514 2.98 19.77 21.78
N GLN A 515 2.60 20.30 20.62
CA GLN A 515 2.11 19.51 19.50
C GLN A 515 3.22 18.60 18.95
N LEU A 516 4.45 19.09 18.80
CA LEU A 516 5.60 18.28 18.39
C LEU A 516 5.93 17.18 19.41
N GLU A 517 5.97 17.50 20.71
CA GLU A 517 6.16 16.51 21.78
C GLU A 517 5.09 15.42 21.74
N LEU A 518 3.83 15.80 21.47
CA LEU A 518 2.71 14.88 21.35
C LEU A 518 2.86 13.93 20.15
N LEU A 519 3.31 14.45 19.01
CA LEU A 519 3.61 13.63 17.84
C LEU A 519 4.79 12.68 18.12
N GLN A 520 5.90 13.19 18.70
CA GLN A 520 7.09 12.40 19.03
C GLN A 520 6.84 11.28 20.04
N LYS A 521 5.81 11.41 20.88
CA LYS A 521 5.40 10.34 21.81
C LYS A 521 4.94 9.08 21.07
N HIS A 522 4.32 9.22 19.90
CA HIS A 522 3.72 8.11 19.16
C HIS A 522 4.50 7.72 17.90
N GLN A 523 5.32 8.62 17.40
CA GLN A 523 6.08 8.46 16.17
C GLN A 523 7.53 8.15 16.51
N HIS A 524 8.12 7.21 15.76
CA HIS A 524 9.54 6.91 15.88
C HIS A 524 10.41 8.10 15.48
N ASP A 525 9.96 8.83 14.46
CA ASP A 525 10.63 10.05 13.99
C ASP A 525 9.61 11.01 13.35
N LEU A 526 9.97 12.29 13.31
CA LEU A 526 9.27 13.34 12.56
C LEU A 526 10.19 13.79 11.43
N LEU A 527 9.90 13.33 10.21
CA LEU A 527 10.69 13.67 9.05
C LEU A 527 10.04 14.82 8.29
N HIS A 528 10.85 15.82 7.95
CA HIS A 528 10.36 16.98 7.22
C HIS A 528 11.27 17.40 6.07
N VAL A 529 10.67 18.00 5.04
CA VAL A 529 11.37 18.48 3.84
C VAL A 529 10.72 19.76 3.31
N ASP A 530 11.54 20.65 2.74
CA ASP A 530 11.01 21.84 2.05
C ASP A 530 10.42 21.45 0.69
N ILE A 531 9.12 21.72 0.55
CA ILE A 531 8.34 21.56 -0.69
C ILE A 531 7.50 22.82 -0.95
N SER A 532 8.01 23.98 -0.54
CA SER A 532 7.26 25.24 -0.53
C SER A 532 6.76 25.69 -1.91
N THR A 533 7.46 25.39 -3.00
CA THR A 533 6.98 25.67 -4.36
C THR A 533 5.81 24.75 -4.73
N ILE A 534 5.91 23.46 -4.43
CA ILE A 534 4.81 22.49 -4.67
C ILE A 534 3.57 22.90 -3.87
N GLU A 535 3.73 23.23 -2.59
CA GLU A 535 2.67 23.70 -1.69
C GLU A 535 2.01 24.96 -2.24
N ARG A 536 2.81 25.99 -2.54
CA ARG A 536 2.31 27.31 -2.94
C ARG A 536 1.63 27.29 -4.31
N VAL A 537 2.11 26.48 -5.26
CA VAL A 537 1.60 26.50 -6.65
C VAL A 537 0.56 25.41 -6.89
N GLY A 538 0.76 24.23 -6.30
CA GLY A 538 -0.14 23.09 -6.47
C GLY A 538 -1.18 22.96 -5.34
N GLY A 539 -1.03 23.67 -4.23
CA GLY A 539 -1.99 23.66 -3.11
C GLY A 539 -2.13 22.31 -2.42
N GLY A 540 -1.09 21.48 -2.42
CA GLY A 540 -1.03 20.19 -1.74
C GLY A 540 0.33 20.01 -1.04
N GLY A 541 0.33 19.32 0.10
CA GLY A 541 1.54 19.08 0.88
C GLY A 541 2.10 17.67 0.69
N VAL A 542 2.88 17.21 1.68
CA VAL A 542 3.56 15.91 1.65
C VAL A 542 2.56 14.76 1.59
N ARG A 543 1.46 14.81 2.36
CA ARG A 543 0.42 13.76 2.33
C ARG A 543 -0.17 13.59 0.93
N CYS A 544 -0.45 14.68 0.23
CA CYS A 544 -1.04 14.61 -1.11
C CYS A 544 -0.08 13.97 -2.13
N SER A 545 1.23 14.14 -1.92
CA SER A 545 2.27 13.70 -2.87
C SER A 545 2.55 12.18 -2.84
N ILE A 546 1.88 11.45 -1.93
CA ILE A 546 2.14 10.03 -1.65
C ILE A 546 0.82 9.24 -1.75
N GLY A 547 0.78 8.25 -2.63
CA GLY A 547 -0.32 7.29 -2.73
C GLY A 547 0.03 5.99 -2.02
N GLU A 548 -0.63 5.68 -0.89
CA GLU A 548 -0.35 4.47 -0.12
C GLU A 548 -0.74 3.18 -0.88
N LEU A 549 0.15 2.19 -0.87
CA LEU A 549 -0.07 0.85 -1.42
C LEU A 549 -0.10 -0.18 -0.27
N PHE A 550 -1.29 -0.68 0.03
CA PHE A 550 -1.56 -1.65 1.09
C PHE A 550 -1.63 -3.08 0.57
#